data_AF-A0A843RNT2-F1
#
_entry.id   AF-A0A843RNT2-F1
#
_cell.length_a   1.000
_cell.length_b   1.000
_cell.length_c   1.000
_cell.angle_alpha   90.00
_cell.angle_beta   90.00
_cell.angle_gamma   90.00
#
_symmetry.space_group_name_H-M   'P 1'
#
loop_
_entity.id
_entity.type
_entity.pdbx_description
1 polymer ?
#
loop_
_entity_poly.entity_id
_entity_poly.type
_entity_poly.pdbx_seq_one_letter_code
_entity_poly.pdbx_strand_id
1 'polypeptide(L)'
;MPRSLRWKLIVILAVVIGMSAFAWFPPLADELGWSGPRFLTQKRLLLGLDLKGGVQFVLRVNAGEALAVDPTLTRDEVVAQAKEAIDRRVNALGVVEPVIAVQGDLRDEILIQLPGFTDVERARSILGATAKLEWKLVDDDPSTAAAVSGRDIRRAWVTRDDFGRPAVGFSLTPDGGRRFAELTSENIGRQLAIVLDDLVQSAPFIESAISGGEGIIRGGFSMQEATDLALLLQAGALPVSMTPLGGEYVGPTLGASAAKAGLIASVGGLMLVAAFMLVYYRRAGINAVIVVVANLAILIGALAYFGAALTLPGIAGLILTIGIRFPVASSSSQTRSSFRFQTDSFLRSSAAFTRIRKSSSATGWSRDSNSGFVAVS
;
A
#
# COMPACT_ATOMS: atom_id res chain seq x y z
N MET A 1 -29.21 -36.05 12.71
CA MET A 1 -28.51 -34.77 12.98
C MET A 1 -29.56 -33.69 13.24
N PRO A 2 -29.45 -32.92 14.34
CA PRO A 2 -30.38 -31.82 14.62
C PRO A 2 -30.27 -30.72 13.55
N ARG A 3 -31.40 -30.12 13.16
CA ARG A 3 -31.48 -29.09 12.09
C ARG A 3 -30.53 -27.90 12.31
N SER A 4 -30.24 -27.56 13.58
CA SER A 4 -29.30 -26.50 13.97
C SER A 4 -27.83 -26.78 13.66
N LEU A 5 -27.47 -28.03 13.32
CA LEU A 5 -26.10 -28.41 12.98
C LEU A 5 -25.86 -28.40 11.46
N ARG A 6 -26.91 -28.64 10.67
CA ARG A 6 -26.82 -28.70 9.20
C ARG A 6 -26.49 -27.34 8.57
N TRP A 7 -27.13 -26.26 9.04
CA TRP A 7 -26.84 -24.93 8.51
C TRP A 7 -25.43 -24.45 8.88
N LYS A 8 -24.94 -24.77 10.08
CA LYS A 8 -23.56 -24.46 10.49
C LYS A 8 -22.53 -25.17 9.60
N LEU A 9 -22.78 -26.45 9.29
CA LEU A 9 -21.97 -27.22 8.34
C LEU A 9 -21.98 -26.61 6.94
N ILE A 10 -23.15 -26.18 6.46
CA ILE A 10 -23.28 -25.51 5.15
C ILE A 10 -22.49 -24.20 5.12
N VAL A 11 -22.57 -23.38 6.19
CA VAL A 11 -21.82 -22.13 6.30
C VAL A 11 -20.31 -22.39 6.32
N ILE A 12 -19.84 -23.34 7.12
CA ILE A 12 -18.41 -23.69 7.18
C ILE A 12 -17.94 -24.18 5.81
N LEU A 13 -18.69 -25.06 5.16
CA LEU A 13 -18.35 -25.59 3.84
C LEU A 13 -18.32 -24.49 2.78
N ALA A 14 -19.29 -23.57 2.80
CA ALA A 14 -19.31 -22.42 1.89
C ALA A 14 -18.11 -21.48 2.09
N VAL A 15 -17.72 -21.21 3.35
CA VAL A 15 -16.53 -20.40 3.66
C VAL A 15 -15.25 -21.09 3.19
N VAL A 16 -15.11 -22.40 3.44
CA VAL A 16 -13.94 -23.17 3.01
C VAL A 16 -13.85 -23.19 1.49
N ILE A 17 -14.95 -23.48 0.79
CA ILE A 17 -14.97 -23.50 -0.68
C ILE A 17 -14.66 -22.10 -1.24
N GLY A 18 -15.28 -21.05 -0.70
CA GLY A 18 -15.06 -19.68 -1.13
C GLY A 18 -13.61 -19.24 -0.94
N MET A 19 -13.03 -19.45 0.24
CA MET A 19 -11.62 -19.10 0.52
C MET A 19 -10.63 -19.98 -0.26
N SER A 20 -10.90 -21.28 -0.39
CA SER A 20 -10.07 -22.19 -1.20
C SER A 20 -10.07 -21.79 -2.67
N ALA A 21 -11.20 -21.30 -3.19
CA ALA A 21 -11.26 -20.76 -4.54
C ALA A 21 -10.32 -19.55 -4.71
N PHE A 22 -10.25 -18.62 -3.75
CA PHE A 22 -9.28 -17.51 -3.82
C PHE A 22 -7.81 -17.97 -3.81
N ALA A 23 -7.49 -19.05 -3.10
CA ALA A 23 -6.13 -19.55 -2.99
C ALA A 23 -5.68 -20.43 -4.17
N TRP A 24 -6.56 -21.31 -4.69
CA TRP A 24 -6.20 -22.31 -5.72
C TRP A 24 -6.66 -21.94 -7.14
N PHE A 25 -7.67 -21.08 -7.29
CA PHE A 25 -8.16 -20.71 -8.62
C PHE A 25 -7.15 -19.95 -9.48
N PRO A 26 -6.37 -18.96 -8.96
CA PRO A 26 -5.40 -18.24 -9.78
C PRO A 26 -4.32 -19.11 -10.44
N PRO A 27 -3.58 -19.98 -9.72
CA PRO A 27 -2.56 -20.82 -10.35
C PRO A 27 -3.17 -21.88 -11.28
N LEU A 28 -4.34 -22.42 -10.95
CA LEU A 28 -5.04 -23.41 -11.77
C LEU A 28 -5.55 -22.79 -13.08
N ALA A 29 -6.05 -21.55 -13.02
CA ALA A 29 -6.51 -20.79 -14.18
C ALA A 29 -5.37 -20.47 -15.15
N ASP A 30 -4.18 -20.13 -14.64
CA ASP A 30 -2.98 -19.89 -15.44
C ASP A 30 -2.52 -21.17 -16.17
N GLU A 31 -2.53 -22.32 -15.49
CA GLU A 31 -2.07 -23.61 -16.05
C GLU A 31 -3.04 -24.20 -17.08
N LEU A 32 -4.35 -23.97 -16.90
CA LEU A 32 -5.40 -24.40 -17.83
C LEU A 32 -5.78 -23.35 -18.89
N GLY A 33 -5.14 -22.17 -18.87
CA GLY A 33 -5.42 -21.07 -19.81
C GLY A 33 -6.83 -20.50 -19.71
N TRP A 34 -7.51 -20.66 -18.57
CA TRP A 34 -8.89 -20.24 -18.36
C TRP A 34 -8.97 -18.85 -17.73
N SER A 35 -9.42 -17.85 -18.49
CA SER A 35 -9.76 -16.53 -17.94
C SER A 35 -11.10 -16.60 -17.19
N GLY A 36 -11.06 -17.02 -15.93
CA GLY A 36 -12.21 -16.99 -15.03
C GLY A 36 -12.72 -15.57 -14.67
N PRO A 37 -13.58 -15.45 -13.65
CA PRO A 37 -14.05 -14.17 -13.17
C PRO A 37 -12.89 -13.28 -12.68
N ARG A 38 -12.80 -12.03 -13.18
CA ARG A 38 -11.67 -11.11 -12.93
C ARG A 38 -11.33 -10.90 -11.45
N PHE A 39 -12.32 -10.98 -10.56
CA PHE A 39 -12.14 -10.80 -9.12
C PHE A 39 -11.36 -11.94 -8.44
N LEU A 40 -11.28 -13.13 -9.06
CA LEU A 40 -10.47 -14.26 -8.58
C LEU A 40 -9.07 -14.24 -9.19
N THR A 41 -8.94 -13.93 -10.49
CA THR A 41 -7.66 -14.02 -11.21
C THR A 41 -6.68 -12.89 -10.86
N GLN A 42 -7.16 -11.73 -10.41
CA GLN A 42 -6.30 -10.59 -10.06
C GLN A 42 -5.65 -10.69 -8.68
N LYS A 43 -6.13 -11.59 -7.81
CA LYS A 43 -5.66 -11.71 -6.42
C LYS A 43 -4.66 -12.85 -6.28
N ARG A 44 -3.41 -12.60 -6.65
CA ARG A 44 -2.29 -13.54 -6.45
C ARG A 44 -1.77 -13.45 -5.02
N LEU A 45 -1.26 -14.55 -4.48
CA LEU A 45 -0.45 -14.53 -3.26
C LEU A 45 0.78 -13.66 -3.51
N LEU A 46 0.91 -12.61 -2.70
CA LEU A 46 2.05 -11.72 -2.77
C LEU A 46 3.21 -12.36 -2.00
N LEU A 47 4.42 -12.13 -2.45
CA LEU A 47 5.64 -12.70 -1.88
C LEU A 47 6.50 -11.54 -1.40
N GLY A 48 6.92 -11.58 -0.14
CA GLY A 48 7.78 -10.53 0.43
C GLY A 48 9.15 -10.45 -0.23
N LEU A 49 9.91 -9.38 0.10
CA LEU A 49 11.26 -9.13 -0.40
C LEU A 49 12.18 -10.36 -0.26
N ASP A 50 12.12 -11.04 0.89
CA ASP A 50 12.93 -12.22 1.15
C ASP A 50 12.65 -13.37 0.19
N LEU A 51 11.44 -13.49 -0.35
CA LEU A 51 11.03 -14.60 -1.22
C LEU A 51 11.15 -14.25 -2.71
N LYS A 52 10.83 -13.02 -3.07
CA LYS A 52 10.79 -12.55 -4.46
C LYS A 52 12.11 -11.89 -4.89
N GLY A 53 12.95 -11.51 -3.93
CA GLY A 53 14.04 -10.57 -4.13
C GLY A 53 13.52 -9.16 -4.38
N GLY A 54 14.42 -8.18 -4.40
CA GLY A 54 14.06 -6.81 -4.72
C GLY A 54 15.16 -5.80 -4.41
N VAL A 55 14.78 -4.54 -4.38
CA VAL A 55 15.70 -3.43 -4.07
C VAL A 55 15.46 -2.96 -2.64
N GLN A 56 16.54 -2.74 -1.89
CA GLN A 56 16.52 -2.10 -0.58
C GLN A 56 17.52 -0.95 -0.55
N PHE A 57 17.11 0.22 -0.10
CA PHE A 57 18.02 1.35 0.10
C PHE A 57 17.51 2.31 1.17
N VAL A 58 18.41 3.20 1.60
CA VAL A 58 18.14 4.17 2.66
C VAL A 58 18.37 5.58 2.13
N LEU A 59 17.39 6.45 2.33
CA LEU A 59 17.48 7.87 2.04
C LEU A 59 17.57 8.65 3.35
N ARG A 60 18.54 9.54 3.50
CA ARG A 60 18.58 10.51 4.60
C ARG A 60 17.89 11.79 4.18
N VAL A 61 16.96 12.25 5.01
CA VAL A 61 16.22 13.49 4.83
C VAL A 61 17.08 14.65 5.33
N ASN A 62 17.34 15.63 4.47
CA ASN A 62 18.11 16.82 4.85
C ASN A 62 17.22 17.83 5.58
N ALA A 63 16.76 17.47 6.79
CA ALA A 63 15.82 18.28 7.55
C ALA A 63 16.36 19.68 7.87
N GLY A 64 17.69 19.86 7.98
CA GLY A 64 18.30 21.17 8.22
C GLY A 64 18.02 22.19 7.11
N GLU A 65 17.97 21.76 5.85
CA GLU A 65 17.68 22.64 4.72
C GLU A 65 16.21 23.07 4.72
N ALA A 66 15.29 22.13 4.99
CA ALA A 66 13.87 22.43 5.06
C ALA A 66 13.53 23.41 6.22
N LEU A 67 14.16 23.23 7.37
CA LEU A 67 13.98 24.11 8.54
C LEU A 67 14.55 25.52 8.34
N ALA A 68 15.53 25.67 7.44
CA ALA A 68 16.06 26.98 7.06
C ALA A 68 15.06 27.74 6.16
N VAL A 69 14.28 27.02 5.36
CA VAL A 69 13.23 27.60 4.49
C VAL A 69 11.98 27.94 5.29
N ASP A 70 11.55 27.04 6.17
CA ASP A 70 10.39 27.25 7.05
C ASP A 70 10.73 26.87 8.50
N PRO A 71 11.09 27.86 9.34
CA PRO A 71 11.42 27.63 10.75
C PRO A 71 10.25 27.16 11.62
N THR A 72 9.02 27.19 11.11
CA THR A 72 7.84 26.76 11.86
C THR A 72 7.66 25.24 11.87
N LEU A 73 8.29 24.54 10.93
CA LEU A 73 8.24 23.08 10.83
C LEU A 73 9.13 22.44 11.91
N THR A 74 8.73 21.25 12.34
CA THR A 74 9.56 20.36 13.17
C THR A 74 10.28 19.33 12.30
N ARG A 75 11.39 18.77 12.80
CA ARG A 75 12.12 17.69 12.09
C ARG A 75 11.20 16.50 11.77
N ASP A 76 10.36 16.12 12.72
CA ASP A 76 9.43 15.01 12.56
C ASP A 76 8.39 15.27 11.47
N GLU A 77 7.88 16.50 11.36
CA GLU A 77 6.96 16.90 10.28
C GLU A 77 7.64 16.88 8.91
N VAL A 78 8.88 17.38 8.82
CA VAL A 78 9.66 17.32 7.56
C VAL A 78 9.87 15.87 7.12
N VAL A 79 10.23 14.98 8.05
CA VAL A 79 10.41 13.55 7.76
C VAL A 79 9.07 12.90 7.39
N ALA A 80 7.97 13.27 8.05
CA ALA A 80 6.64 12.77 7.71
C ALA A 80 6.22 13.18 6.29
N GLN A 81 6.44 14.45 5.90
CA GLN A 81 6.18 14.95 4.55
C GLN A 81 7.06 14.26 3.50
N ALA A 82 8.34 14.05 3.82
CA ALA A 82 9.26 13.26 3.01
C ALA A 82 8.73 11.84 2.78
N LYS A 83 8.34 11.15 3.86
CA LYS A 83 7.77 9.80 3.79
C LYS A 83 6.52 9.76 2.91
N GLU A 84 5.63 10.73 3.02
CA GLU A 84 4.41 10.80 2.21
C GLU A 84 4.74 11.00 0.72
N ALA A 85 5.73 11.84 0.41
CA ALA A 85 6.17 12.05 -0.96
C ALA A 85 6.80 10.78 -1.57
N ILE A 86 7.59 10.05 -0.79
CA ILE A 86 8.11 8.74 -1.19
C ILE A 86 6.97 7.74 -1.41
N ASP A 87 5.97 7.69 -0.51
CA ASP A 87 4.81 6.81 -0.64
C ASP A 87 4.08 7.03 -1.97
N ARG A 88 3.78 8.30 -2.32
CA ARG A 88 3.16 8.65 -3.62
C ARG A 88 3.96 8.14 -4.81
N ARG A 89 5.30 8.26 -4.77
CA ARG A 89 6.18 7.82 -5.86
C ARG A 89 6.29 6.32 -5.97
N VAL A 90 6.38 5.63 -4.84
CA VAL A 90 6.42 4.17 -4.84
C VAL A 90 5.09 3.59 -5.33
N ASN A 91 3.97 4.21 -4.97
CA ASN A 91 2.66 3.86 -5.53
C ASN A 91 2.62 4.10 -7.04
N ALA A 92 3.22 5.19 -7.53
CA ALA A 92 3.31 5.49 -8.96
C ALA A 92 4.19 4.48 -9.73
N LEU A 93 5.24 3.94 -9.11
CA LEU A 93 6.05 2.86 -9.66
C LEU A 93 5.27 1.54 -9.84
N GLY A 94 4.07 1.43 -9.25
CA GLY A 94 3.29 0.20 -9.28
C GLY A 94 3.93 -0.93 -8.48
N VAL A 95 4.82 -0.60 -7.54
CA VAL A 95 5.43 -1.59 -6.66
C VAL A 95 4.37 -2.10 -5.69
N VAL A 96 4.28 -3.41 -5.58
CA VAL A 96 3.31 -4.07 -4.73
C VAL A 96 3.93 -4.31 -3.35
N GLU A 97 3.26 -3.81 -2.30
CA GLU A 97 3.67 -3.93 -0.89
C GLU A 97 5.07 -3.37 -0.58
N PRO A 98 5.30 -2.09 -0.89
CA PRO A 98 6.53 -1.45 -0.47
C PRO A 98 6.60 -1.32 1.05
N VAL A 99 7.78 -1.53 1.61
CA VAL A 99 8.03 -1.20 3.02
C VAL A 99 8.74 0.15 3.06
N ILE A 100 8.06 1.15 3.63
CA ILE A 100 8.60 2.49 3.82
C ILE A 100 8.57 2.78 5.31
N ALA A 101 9.74 2.75 5.93
CA ALA A 101 9.89 2.91 7.38
C ALA A 101 10.89 4.03 7.69
N VAL A 102 10.59 4.83 8.72
CA VAL A 102 11.56 5.77 9.28
C VAL A 102 12.47 5.00 10.23
N GLN A 103 13.78 5.20 10.13
CA GLN A 103 14.82 4.55 10.91
C GLN A 103 15.93 5.55 11.29
N GLY A 104 16.97 5.05 11.96
CA GLY A 104 18.09 5.85 12.45
C GLY A 104 17.82 6.49 13.81
N ASP A 105 18.88 6.76 14.57
CA ASP A 105 18.78 7.33 15.93
C ASP A 105 18.11 8.71 15.94
N LEU A 106 18.32 9.49 14.88
CA LEU A 106 17.76 10.83 14.70
C LEU A 106 16.44 10.83 13.92
N ARG A 107 15.92 9.64 13.54
CA ARG A 107 14.70 9.47 12.73
C ARG A 107 14.72 10.27 11.42
N ASP A 108 15.89 10.52 10.87
CA ASP A 108 16.11 11.25 9.62
C ASP A 108 16.34 10.33 8.43
N GLU A 109 16.35 9.01 8.64
CA GLU A 109 16.57 8.03 7.59
C GLU A 109 15.26 7.32 7.23
N ILE A 110 15.00 7.17 5.94
CA ILE A 110 13.85 6.45 5.40
C ILE A 110 14.39 5.19 4.73
N LEU A 111 14.05 4.04 5.28
CA LEU A 111 14.25 2.72 4.67
C LEU A 111 13.16 2.48 3.64
N ILE A 112 13.56 2.19 2.41
CA ILE A 112 12.65 1.79 1.33
C ILE A 112 13.01 0.38 0.87
N GLN A 113 12.00 -0.49 0.81
CA GLN A 113 12.09 -1.81 0.22
C GLN A 113 11.05 -1.96 -0.89
N LEU A 114 11.52 -2.39 -2.06
CA LEU A 114 10.71 -2.55 -3.27
C LEU A 114 10.76 -4.02 -3.74
N PRO A 115 9.83 -4.88 -3.25
CA PRO A 115 9.80 -6.29 -3.65
C PRO A 115 9.55 -6.47 -5.15
N GLY A 116 10.36 -7.32 -5.79
CA GLY A 116 10.28 -7.61 -7.22
C GLY A 116 10.80 -6.51 -8.14
N PHE A 117 11.35 -5.42 -7.60
CA PHE A 117 12.10 -4.43 -8.38
C PHE A 117 13.55 -4.90 -8.52
N THR A 118 14.16 -4.77 -9.70
CA THR A 118 15.53 -5.26 -9.94
C THR A 118 16.55 -4.14 -10.11
N ASP A 119 16.11 -2.98 -10.59
CA ASP A 119 16.99 -1.87 -10.94
C ASP A 119 17.12 -0.89 -9.78
N VAL A 120 18.22 -0.98 -9.04
CA VAL A 120 18.48 -0.11 -7.88
C VAL A 120 18.65 1.35 -8.31
N GLU A 121 19.36 1.59 -9.42
CA GLU A 121 19.68 2.94 -9.88
C GLU A 121 18.44 3.67 -10.40
N ARG A 122 17.59 2.97 -11.16
CA ARG A 122 16.30 3.53 -11.58
C ARG A 122 15.43 3.87 -10.38
N ALA A 123 15.30 2.96 -9.40
CA ALA A 123 14.52 3.24 -8.19
C ALA A 123 15.08 4.44 -7.43
N ARG A 124 16.40 4.54 -7.29
CA ARG A 124 17.10 5.64 -6.62
C ARG A 124 16.87 6.97 -7.34
N SER A 125 16.95 6.99 -8.68
CA SER A 125 16.72 8.20 -9.47
C SER A 125 15.28 8.72 -9.33
N ILE A 126 14.29 7.81 -9.29
CA ILE A 126 12.88 8.19 -9.19
C ILE A 126 12.51 8.59 -7.75
N LEU A 127 13.03 7.88 -6.75
CA LEU A 127 12.64 8.09 -5.36
C LEU A 127 13.48 9.17 -4.67
N GLY A 128 14.73 9.37 -5.09
CA GLY A 128 15.61 10.40 -4.54
C GLY A 128 15.57 11.77 -5.23
N ALA A 129 15.04 11.88 -6.45
CA ALA A 129 15.03 13.16 -7.17
C ALA A 129 14.07 14.18 -6.54
N THR A 130 14.43 15.47 -6.45
CA THR A 130 13.49 16.47 -5.94
C THR A 130 12.33 16.68 -6.91
N ALA A 131 12.57 16.63 -8.22
CA ALA A 131 11.57 16.86 -9.27
C ALA A 131 10.85 18.21 -9.15
N LYS A 132 11.60 19.24 -8.75
CA LYS A 132 11.13 20.63 -8.67
C LYS A 132 10.96 21.18 -10.09
N LEU A 133 9.73 21.13 -10.60
CA LEU A 133 9.38 21.69 -11.90
C LEU A 133 8.88 23.13 -11.76
N GLU A 134 9.45 24.05 -12.54
CA GLU A 134 9.08 25.46 -12.59
C GLU A 134 9.01 25.97 -14.04
N TRP A 135 8.03 26.83 -14.33
CA TRP A 135 8.01 27.61 -15.58
C TRP A 135 8.47 29.03 -15.28
N LYS A 136 9.55 29.47 -15.94
CA LYS A 136 10.16 30.79 -15.76
C LYS A 136 10.34 31.48 -17.10
N LEU A 137 10.12 32.79 -17.14
CA LEU A 137 10.48 33.59 -18.31
C LEU A 137 12.00 33.78 -18.33
N VAL A 138 12.63 33.57 -19.49
CA VAL A 138 14.10 33.56 -19.60
C VAL A 138 14.71 34.93 -19.30
N ASP A 139 14.02 36.02 -19.65
CA ASP A 139 14.54 37.39 -19.47
C ASP A 139 14.27 37.98 -18.07
N ASP A 140 13.51 37.27 -17.22
CA ASP A 140 13.22 37.74 -15.86
C ASP A 140 14.36 37.38 -14.90
N ASP A 141 14.43 38.09 -13.77
CA ASP A 141 15.39 37.77 -12.72
C ASP A 141 15.19 36.32 -12.25
N PRO A 142 16.25 35.51 -12.10
CA PRO A 142 16.15 34.10 -11.65
C PRO A 142 15.45 33.92 -10.30
N SER A 143 15.43 34.96 -9.46
CA SER A 143 14.75 35.01 -8.15
C SER A 143 13.25 35.29 -8.25
N THR A 144 12.74 35.63 -9.44
CA THR A 144 11.30 35.81 -9.67
C THR A 144 10.59 34.47 -9.44
N ALA A 145 9.62 34.49 -8.52
CA ALA A 145 8.85 33.29 -8.20
C ALA A 145 8.13 32.77 -9.44
N ALA A 146 8.24 31.47 -9.69
CA ALA A 146 7.57 30.83 -10.83
C ALA A 146 6.05 30.93 -10.66
N ALA A 147 5.36 31.52 -11.64
CA ALA A 147 3.90 31.68 -11.60
C ALA A 147 3.15 30.34 -11.67
N VAL A 148 3.78 29.33 -12.28
CA VAL A 148 3.30 27.96 -12.40
C VAL A 148 4.44 27.01 -12.02
N SER A 149 4.12 25.95 -11.28
CA SER A 149 5.10 24.96 -10.81
C SER A 149 4.52 23.54 -10.80
N GLY A 150 5.34 22.53 -10.48
CA GLY A 150 4.94 21.12 -10.51
C GLY A 150 3.70 20.78 -9.67
N ARG A 151 3.42 21.54 -8.60
CA ARG A 151 2.17 21.43 -7.79
C ARG A 151 0.90 21.73 -8.58
N ASP A 152 1.03 22.44 -9.70
CA ASP A 152 -0.09 22.79 -10.57
C ASP A 152 -0.35 21.72 -11.64
N ILE A 153 0.46 20.65 -11.70
CA ILE A 153 0.22 19.51 -12.58
C ILE A 153 -0.93 18.65 -12.05
N ARG A 154 -1.91 18.42 -12.91
CA ARG A 154 -2.99 17.45 -12.67
C ARG A 154 -2.64 16.05 -13.16
N ARG A 155 -1.92 15.95 -14.28
CA ARG A 155 -1.51 14.69 -14.90
C ARG A 155 -0.28 14.92 -15.77
N ALA A 156 0.61 13.94 -15.83
CA ALA A 156 1.68 13.84 -16.81
C ALA A 156 1.61 12.47 -17.49
N TRP A 157 1.98 12.40 -18.77
CA TRP A 157 2.00 11.16 -19.56
C TRP A 157 3.09 11.18 -20.61
N VAL A 158 3.55 10.01 -21.01
CA VAL A 158 4.49 9.86 -22.12
C VAL A 158 3.75 10.12 -23.43
N THR A 159 4.31 10.98 -24.27
CA THR A 159 3.82 11.28 -25.60
C THR A 159 5.00 11.33 -26.59
N ARG A 160 4.73 11.76 -27.82
CA ARG A 160 5.77 12.09 -28.80
C ARG A 160 5.66 13.56 -29.18
N ASP A 161 6.80 14.16 -29.50
CA ASP A 161 6.85 15.50 -30.10
C ASP A 161 6.49 15.46 -31.59
N ASP A 162 6.48 16.64 -32.22
CA ASP A 162 6.16 16.84 -33.64
C ASP A 162 7.11 16.07 -34.58
N PHE A 163 8.31 15.70 -34.10
CA PHE A 163 9.31 14.92 -34.83
C PHE A 163 9.25 13.42 -34.50
N GLY A 164 8.24 12.97 -33.74
CA GLY A 164 8.06 11.59 -33.33
C GLY A 164 9.01 11.12 -32.22
N ARG A 165 9.79 12.03 -31.60
CA ARG A 165 10.70 11.73 -30.49
C ARG A 165 9.95 11.64 -29.16
N PRO A 166 10.41 10.85 -28.18
CA PRO A 166 9.77 10.76 -26.88
C PRO A 166 9.71 12.13 -26.18
N ALA A 167 8.55 12.44 -25.61
CA ALA A 167 8.28 13.69 -24.90
C ALA A 167 7.33 13.44 -23.73
N VAL A 168 7.19 14.42 -22.84
CA VAL A 168 6.27 14.33 -21.69
C VAL A 168 5.16 15.35 -21.84
N GLY A 169 3.93 14.85 -22.04
CA GLY A 169 2.73 15.68 -22.03
C GLY A 169 2.28 15.93 -20.59
N PHE A 170 1.73 17.10 -20.33
CA PHE A 170 1.16 17.44 -19.03
C PHE A 170 -0.16 18.21 -19.19
N SER A 171 -1.01 18.08 -18.18
CA SER A 171 -2.21 18.90 -18.00
C SER A 171 -2.15 19.54 -16.63
N LEU A 172 -2.50 20.82 -16.55
CA LEU A 172 -2.54 21.58 -15.31
C LEU A 172 -3.90 21.44 -14.61
N THR A 173 -3.93 21.81 -13.34
CA THR A 173 -5.16 22.02 -12.59
C THR A 173 -5.91 23.24 -13.15
N PRO A 174 -7.23 23.39 -12.91
CA PRO A 174 -7.97 24.56 -13.37
C PRO A 174 -7.37 25.90 -12.90
N ASP A 175 -6.85 25.94 -11.68
CA ASP A 175 -6.19 27.14 -11.14
C ASP A 175 -4.83 27.39 -11.79
N GLY A 176 -4.03 26.34 -11.94
CA GLY A 176 -2.74 26.40 -12.64
C GLY A 176 -2.89 26.81 -14.11
N GLY A 177 -3.87 26.25 -14.80
CA GLY A 177 -4.17 26.57 -16.20
C GLY A 177 -4.59 28.03 -16.40
N ARG A 178 -5.36 28.62 -15.46
CA ARG A 178 -5.70 30.05 -15.51
C ARG A 178 -4.46 30.94 -15.36
N ARG A 179 -3.61 30.66 -14.37
CA ARG A 179 -2.34 31.39 -14.18
C ARG A 179 -1.39 31.21 -15.37
N PHE A 180 -1.36 30.02 -15.96
CA PHE A 180 -0.56 29.72 -17.14
C PHE A 180 -1.06 30.49 -18.37
N ALA A 181 -2.38 30.58 -18.55
CA ALA A 181 -3.01 31.35 -19.63
C ALA A 181 -2.71 32.84 -19.52
N GLU A 182 -2.82 33.39 -18.31
CA GLU A 182 -2.49 34.79 -17.99
C GLU A 182 -1.01 35.07 -18.30
N LEU A 183 -0.10 34.27 -17.73
CA LEU A 183 1.34 34.36 -17.96
C LEU A 183 1.69 34.31 -19.46
N THR A 184 1.12 33.37 -20.21
CA THR A 184 1.41 33.24 -21.65
C THR A 184 0.79 34.36 -22.49
N SER A 185 -0.37 34.88 -22.10
CA SER A 185 -1.04 35.99 -22.81
C SER A 185 -0.27 37.31 -22.72
N GLU A 186 0.37 37.57 -21.59
CA GLU A 186 1.14 38.79 -21.34
C GLU A 186 2.56 38.73 -21.94
N ASN A 187 3.03 37.53 -22.31
CA ASN A 187 4.42 37.27 -22.66
C ASN A 187 4.61 36.63 -24.04
N ILE A 188 3.70 36.92 -24.98
CA ILE A 188 3.80 36.45 -26.37
C ILE A 188 5.11 36.94 -27.00
N GLY A 189 5.83 36.03 -27.66
CA GLY A 189 7.14 36.27 -28.27
C GLY A 189 8.33 36.11 -27.33
N ARG A 190 8.12 35.93 -26.02
CA ARG A 190 9.19 35.67 -25.04
C ARG A 190 9.45 34.17 -24.89
N GLN A 191 10.63 33.81 -24.39
CA GLN A 191 10.96 32.42 -24.08
C GLN A 191 10.46 32.03 -22.69
N LEU A 192 9.78 30.89 -22.62
CA LEU A 192 9.32 30.29 -21.38
C LEU A 192 10.17 29.04 -21.09
N ALA A 193 11.14 29.18 -20.18
CA ALA A 193 11.96 28.08 -19.71
C ALA A 193 11.14 27.11 -18.84
N ILE A 194 11.28 25.83 -19.15
CA ILE A 194 10.83 24.70 -18.33
C ILE A 194 12.06 24.21 -17.57
N VAL A 195 12.07 24.43 -16.27
CA VAL A 195 13.20 24.15 -15.39
C VAL A 195 12.84 22.98 -14.47
N LEU A 196 13.72 21.98 -14.41
CA LEU A 196 13.59 20.82 -13.53
C LEU A 196 14.84 20.73 -12.65
N ASP A 197 14.67 20.80 -11.33
CA ASP A 197 15.77 20.75 -10.36
C ASP A 197 16.89 21.77 -10.71
N ASP A 198 16.47 23.01 -11.03
CA ASP A 198 17.30 24.14 -11.43
C ASP A 198 18.06 23.96 -12.77
N LEU A 199 17.79 22.88 -13.51
CA LEU A 199 18.31 22.64 -14.86
C LEU A 199 17.26 22.96 -15.93
N VAL A 200 17.61 23.82 -16.88
CA VAL A 200 16.74 24.17 -18.02
C VAL A 200 16.64 22.98 -18.96
N GLN A 201 15.43 22.42 -19.08
CA GLN A 201 15.14 21.30 -19.99
C GLN A 201 14.83 21.80 -21.40
N SER A 202 14.02 22.85 -21.50
CA SER A 202 13.69 23.51 -22.77
C SER A 202 13.26 24.96 -22.52
N ALA A 203 13.41 25.81 -23.53
CA ALA A 203 12.97 27.21 -23.48
C ALA A 203 12.28 27.62 -24.80
N PRO A 204 11.09 27.06 -25.11
CA PRO A 204 10.34 27.46 -26.30
C PRO A 204 9.86 28.91 -26.23
N PHE A 205 9.65 29.51 -27.40
CA PHE A 205 8.97 30.79 -27.52
C PHE A 205 7.46 30.62 -27.31
N ILE A 206 6.83 31.60 -26.66
CA ILE A 206 5.38 31.66 -26.50
C ILE A 206 4.78 32.23 -27.80
N GLU A 207 4.14 31.39 -28.61
CA GLU A 207 3.54 31.82 -29.88
C GLU A 207 2.12 32.38 -29.69
N SER A 208 1.39 31.87 -28.71
CA SER A 208 0.01 32.27 -28.39
C SER A 208 -0.31 32.00 -26.93
N ALA A 209 -1.35 32.64 -26.40
CA ALA A 209 -1.87 32.35 -25.06
C ALA A 209 -2.31 30.87 -24.96
N ILE A 210 -1.84 30.16 -23.92
CA ILE A 210 -2.13 28.75 -23.70
C ILE A 210 -3.26 28.63 -22.67
N SER A 211 -4.50 28.78 -23.15
CA SER A 211 -5.71 28.71 -22.32
C SER A 211 -6.17 27.28 -21.99
N GLY A 212 -5.70 26.29 -22.74
CA GLY A 212 -6.04 24.87 -22.52
C GLY A 212 -5.40 24.24 -21.29
N GLY A 213 -4.37 24.87 -20.70
CA GLY A 213 -3.66 24.34 -19.54
C GLY A 213 -2.92 23.02 -19.82
N GLU A 214 -2.62 22.72 -21.08
CA GLU A 214 -1.88 21.54 -21.51
C GLU A 214 -0.60 21.96 -22.23
N GLY A 215 0.42 21.11 -22.17
CA GLY A 215 1.69 21.35 -22.84
C GLY A 215 2.54 20.10 -22.97
N ILE A 216 3.66 20.24 -23.67
CA ILE A 216 4.61 19.17 -23.93
C ILE A 216 6.02 19.64 -23.53
N ILE A 217 6.68 18.86 -22.69
CA ILE A 217 8.09 19.02 -22.33
C ILE A 217 8.93 18.23 -23.33
N ARG A 218 9.80 18.95 -24.05
CA ARG A 218 10.73 18.40 -25.04
C ARG A 218 12.13 18.34 -24.42
N GLY A 219 12.93 17.33 -24.77
CA GLY A 219 14.28 17.21 -24.20
C GLY A 219 15.17 16.11 -24.77
N GLY A 220 14.85 15.55 -25.94
CA GLY A 220 15.66 14.48 -26.52
C GLY A 220 15.68 13.19 -25.67
N PHE A 221 14.62 12.97 -24.90
CA PHE A 221 14.52 11.85 -23.98
C PHE A 221 14.49 10.51 -24.71
N SER A 222 15.04 9.48 -24.08
CA SER A 222 14.67 8.09 -24.37
C SER A 222 13.24 7.80 -23.91
N MET A 223 12.65 6.70 -24.43
CA MET A 223 11.32 6.26 -23.97
C MET A 223 11.28 6.00 -22.45
N GLN A 224 12.41 5.51 -21.91
CA GLN A 224 12.54 5.20 -20.49
C GLN A 224 12.60 6.48 -19.65
N GLU A 225 13.44 7.44 -20.03
CA GLU A 225 13.53 8.74 -19.35
C GLU A 225 12.22 9.53 -19.40
N ALA A 226 11.52 9.52 -20.54
CA ALA A 226 10.21 10.17 -20.65
C ALA A 226 9.18 9.52 -19.70
N THR A 227 9.23 8.19 -19.55
CA THR A 227 8.37 7.44 -18.61
C THR A 227 8.69 7.81 -17.16
N ASP A 228 9.96 7.83 -16.81
CA ASP A 228 10.41 8.13 -15.45
C ASP A 228 10.13 9.59 -15.08
N LEU A 229 10.34 10.53 -16.02
CA LEU A 229 9.97 11.94 -15.83
C LEU A 229 8.45 12.12 -15.69
N ALA A 230 7.63 11.49 -16.53
CA ALA A 230 6.18 11.58 -16.42
C ALA A 230 5.69 11.08 -15.04
N LEU A 231 6.29 10.01 -14.53
CA LEU A 231 6.00 9.46 -13.20
C LEU A 231 6.42 10.42 -12.08
N LEU A 232 7.62 11.00 -12.18
CA LEU A 232 8.11 12.01 -11.23
C LEU A 232 7.17 13.21 -11.15
N LEU A 233 6.77 13.75 -12.31
CA LEU A 233 5.85 14.89 -12.38
C LEU A 233 4.46 14.57 -11.84
N GLN A 234 3.98 13.34 -12.04
CA GLN A 234 2.69 12.89 -11.51
C GLN A 234 2.71 12.72 -9.98
N ALA A 235 3.83 12.25 -9.42
CA ALA A 235 3.98 12.06 -7.98
C ALA A 235 4.25 13.37 -7.21
N GLY A 236 4.74 14.38 -7.93
CA GLY A 236 5.02 15.73 -7.43
C GLY A 236 6.43 15.88 -6.87
N ALA A 237 6.81 17.14 -6.65
CA ALA A 237 8.10 17.50 -6.09
C ALA A 237 8.26 17.03 -4.64
N LEU A 238 9.47 16.66 -4.24
CA LEU A 238 9.81 16.45 -2.83
C LEU A 238 9.84 17.80 -2.11
N PRO A 239 9.25 17.91 -0.90
CA PRO A 239 9.32 19.12 -0.10
C PRO A 239 10.71 19.34 0.51
N VAL A 240 11.54 18.30 0.54
CA VAL A 240 12.86 18.30 1.17
C VAL A 240 13.83 17.46 0.35
N SER A 241 15.08 17.90 0.24
CA SER A 241 16.14 17.17 -0.43
C SER A 241 16.52 15.92 0.37
N MET A 242 16.92 14.86 -0.32
CA MET A 242 17.33 13.60 0.31
C MET A 242 18.68 13.15 -0.21
N THR A 243 19.54 12.70 0.71
CA THR A 243 20.83 12.12 0.37
C THR A 243 20.76 10.60 0.49
N PRO A 244 20.97 9.87 -0.62
CA PRO A 244 20.95 8.42 -0.56
C PRO A 244 22.22 7.87 0.12
N LEU A 245 22.04 7.14 1.23
CA LEU A 245 23.13 6.62 2.06
C LEU A 245 23.72 5.29 1.57
N GLY A 246 23.07 4.67 0.58
CA GLY A 246 23.45 3.36 0.06
C GLY A 246 22.22 2.61 -0.43
N GLY A 247 22.42 1.65 -1.33
CA GLY A 247 21.37 0.80 -1.86
C GLY A 247 21.94 -0.51 -2.35
N GLU A 248 21.29 -1.60 -2.01
CA GLU A 248 21.69 -2.94 -2.41
C GLU A 248 20.52 -3.66 -3.06
N TYR A 249 20.82 -4.40 -4.12
CA TYR A 249 19.90 -5.38 -4.65
C TYR A 249 19.92 -6.61 -3.75
N VAL A 250 18.81 -6.87 -3.07
CA VAL A 250 18.65 -8.09 -2.28
C VAL A 250 18.14 -9.16 -3.21
N GLY A 251 19.07 -9.97 -3.71
CA GLY A 251 18.75 -11.06 -4.64
C GLY A 251 17.88 -12.15 -3.98
N PRO A 252 17.00 -12.81 -4.75
CA PRO A 252 16.16 -13.89 -4.24
C PRO A 252 16.95 -15.13 -3.82
N THR A 253 18.27 -15.21 -4.07
CA THR A 253 19.08 -16.42 -3.87
C THR A 253 19.26 -16.82 -2.40
N LEU A 254 19.36 -15.85 -1.48
CA LEU A 254 19.42 -16.13 -0.04
C LEU A 254 18.08 -16.68 0.49
N GLY A 255 16.97 -16.22 -0.09
CA GLY A 255 15.64 -16.65 0.32
C GLY A 255 15.06 -17.82 -0.45
N ALA A 256 15.42 -18.06 -1.72
CA ALA A 256 14.83 -19.11 -2.55
C ALA A 256 15.16 -20.52 -2.03
N SER A 257 16.39 -20.72 -1.56
CA SER A 257 16.81 -21.97 -0.93
C SER A 257 16.13 -22.17 0.43
N ALA A 258 16.09 -21.13 1.27
CA ALA A 258 15.39 -21.12 2.56
C ALA A 258 13.88 -21.30 2.40
N ALA A 259 13.27 -20.71 1.37
CA ALA A 259 11.86 -20.82 1.04
C ALA A 259 11.51 -22.21 0.56
N LYS A 260 12.32 -22.78 -0.34
CA LYS A 260 12.12 -24.16 -0.80
C LYS A 260 12.29 -25.15 0.34
N ALA A 261 13.32 -24.98 1.18
CA ALA A 261 13.54 -25.81 2.37
C ALA A 261 12.39 -25.65 3.39
N GLY A 262 11.95 -24.41 3.65
CA GLY A 262 10.84 -24.10 4.53
C GLY A 262 9.51 -24.66 4.02
N LEU A 263 9.26 -24.60 2.72
CA LEU A 263 8.09 -25.21 2.09
C LEU A 263 8.13 -26.73 2.25
N ILE A 264 9.26 -27.38 1.94
CA ILE A 264 9.42 -28.83 2.10
C ILE A 264 9.26 -29.23 3.58
N ALA A 265 9.84 -28.47 4.52
CA ALA A 265 9.70 -28.71 5.95
C ALA A 265 8.25 -28.53 6.43
N SER A 266 7.53 -27.53 5.90
CA SER A 266 6.12 -27.30 6.24
C SER A 266 5.22 -28.44 5.76
N VAL A 267 5.43 -28.93 4.53
CA VAL A 267 4.70 -30.07 3.96
C VAL A 267 5.04 -31.35 4.74
N GLY A 268 6.33 -31.58 5.03
CA GLY A 268 6.77 -32.71 5.85
C GLY A 268 6.17 -32.70 7.26
N GLY A 269 6.17 -31.54 7.93
CA GLY A 269 5.56 -31.36 9.24
C GLY A 269 4.05 -31.58 9.22
N LEU A 270 3.34 -31.04 8.22
CA LEU A 270 1.91 -31.28 8.04
C LEU A 270 1.59 -32.76 7.84
N MET A 271 2.39 -33.47 7.02
CA MET A 271 2.23 -34.91 6.79
C MET A 271 2.50 -35.72 8.07
N LEU A 272 3.53 -35.36 8.84
CA LEU A 272 3.86 -36.02 10.10
C LEU A 272 2.74 -35.83 11.14
N VAL A 273 2.22 -34.61 11.26
CA VAL A 273 1.08 -34.31 12.14
C VAL A 273 -0.15 -35.08 11.68
N ALA A 274 -0.46 -35.08 10.39
CA ALA A 274 -1.60 -35.84 9.86
C ALA A 274 -1.47 -37.34 10.13
N ALA A 275 -0.29 -37.92 9.92
CA ALA A 275 -0.01 -39.33 10.23
C ALA A 275 -0.17 -39.63 11.72
N PHE A 276 0.40 -38.79 12.59
CA PHE A 276 0.24 -38.90 14.04
C PHE A 276 -1.24 -38.84 14.44
N MET A 277 -2.02 -37.95 13.82
CA MET A 277 -3.45 -37.83 14.10
C MET A 277 -4.23 -39.07 13.70
N LEU A 278 -3.93 -39.65 12.55
CA LEU A 278 -4.56 -40.88 12.09
C LEU A 278 -4.22 -42.07 12.99
N VAL A 279 -2.98 -42.18 13.46
CA VAL A 279 -2.53 -43.26 14.35
C VAL A 279 -3.13 -43.10 15.75
N TYR A 280 -2.99 -41.93 16.37
CA TYR A 280 -3.39 -41.69 17.76
C TYR A 280 -4.91 -41.61 17.91
N TYR A 281 -5.60 -40.90 17.01
CA TYR A 281 -7.05 -40.66 17.09
C TYR A 281 -7.89 -41.60 16.22
N ARG A 282 -7.28 -42.54 15.49
CA ARG A 282 -7.95 -43.53 14.64
C ARG A 282 -8.96 -42.84 13.69
N ARG A 283 -10.22 -43.28 13.69
CA ARG A 283 -11.30 -42.73 12.84
C ARG A 283 -11.63 -41.27 13.17
N ALA A 284 -11.44 -40.81 14.40
CA ALA A 284 -11.63 -39.40 14.76
C ALA A 284 -10.51 -38.50 14.20
N GLY A 285 -9.33 -39.09 13.92
CA GLY A 285 -8.20 -38.40 13.30
C GLY A 285 -8.50 -37.87 11.91
N ILE A 286 -9.33 -38.56 11.13
CA ILE A 286 -9.73 -38.12 9.78
C ILE A 286 -10.44 -36.75 9.84
N ASN A 287 -11.34 -36.57 10.81
CA ASN A 287 -12.03 -35.30 10.99
C ASN A 287 -11.07 -34.19 11.40
N ALA A 288 -10.06 -34.49 12.21
CA ALA A 288 -9.05 -33.53 12.63
C ALA A 288 -8.17 -33.07 11.44
N VAL A 289 -7.75 -34.00 10.58
CA VAL A 289 -7.00 -33.68 9.35
C VAL A 289 -7.82 -32.77 8.42
N ILE A 290 -9.11 -33.05 8.24
CA ILE A 290 -10.01 -32.21 7.43
C ILE A 290 -10.08 -30.78 7.97
N VAL A 291 -10.19 -30.61 9.29
CA VAL A 291 -10.26 -29.29 9.94
C VAL A 291 -8.97 -28.49 9.70
N VAL A 292 -7.82 -29.15 9.69
CA VAL A 292 -6.51 -28.50 9.53
C VAL A 292 -6.31 -28.04 8.10
N VAL A 293 -6.62 -28.92 7.15
CA VAL A 293 -6.59 -28.57 5.72
C VAL A 293 -7.56 -27.43 5.42
N ALA A 294 -8.78 -27.48 5.97
CA ALA A 294 -9.76 -26.41 5.83
C ALA A 294 -9.27 -25.09 6.45
N ASN A 295 -8.65 -25.13 7.62
CA ASN A 295 -8.08 -23.94 8.27
C ASN A 295 -6.94 -23.34 7.44
N LEU A 296 -6.04 -24.18 6.91
CA LEU A 296 -4.94 -23.73 6.06
C LEU A 296 -5.47 -23.08 4.77
N ALA A 297 -6.47 -23.69 4.14
CA ALA A 297 -7.09 -23.14 2.94
C ALA A 297 -7.81 -21.81 3.19
N ILE A 298 -8.49 -21.67 4.35
CA ILE A 298 -9.09 -20.40 4.77
C ILE A 298 -8.02 -19.33 4.96
N LEU A 299 -6.91 -19.65 5.60
CA LEU A 299 -5.85 -18.69 5.91
C LEU A 299 -5.16 -18.21 4.63
N ILE A 300 -4.78 -19.13 3.74
CA ILE A 300 -4.19 -18.78 2.43
C ILE A 300 -5.19 -17.99 1.58
N GLY A 301 -6.48 -18.39 1.59
CA GLY A 301 -7.54 -17.67 0.89
C GLY A 301 -7.77 -16.26 1.42
N ALA A 302 -7.67 -16.07 2.73
CA ALA A 302 -7.76 -14.75 3.36
C ALA A 302 -6.56 -13.87 2.98
N LEU A 303 -5.33 -14.40 3.01
CA LEU A 303 -4.14 -13.67 2.56
C LEU A 303 -4.27 -13.24 1.09
N ALA A 304 -4.70 -14.15 0.21
CA ALA A 304 -4.97 -13.82 -1.19
C ALA A 304 -6.09 -12.77 -1.33
N TYR A 305 -7.18 -12.91 -0.55
CA TYR A 305 -8.30 -11.98 -0.59
C TYR A 305 -7.91 -10.56 -0.16
N PHE A 306 -7.13 -10.42 0.91
CA PHE A 306 -6.67 -9.13 1.39
C PHE A 306 -5.46 -8.59 0.62
N GLY A 307 -4.83 -9.41 -0.23
CA GLY A 307 -3.60 -9.04 -0.91
C GLY A 307 -2.47 -8.81 0.09
N ALA A 308 -2.28 -9.74 1.01
CA ALA A 308 -1.21 -9.71 2.00
C ALA A 308 -0.03 -10.59 1.57
N ALA A 309 1.19 -10.09 1.78
CA ALA A 309 2.44 -10.78 1.50
C ALA A 309 2.62 -12.02 2.38
N LEU A 310 2.95 -13.13 1.74
CA LEU A 310 3.58 -14.26 2.40
C LEU A 310 5.08 -13.97 2.51
N THR A 311 5.59 -13.93 3.73
CA THR A 311 7.02 -13.75 4.06
C THR A 311 7.58 -15.02 4.71
N LEU A 312 8.90 -15.12 4.87
CA LEU A 312 9.51 -16.24 5.62
C LEU A 312 8.96 -16.35 7.06
N PRO A 313 8.84 -15.26 7.85
CA PRO A 313 8.13 -15.27 9.12
C PRO A 313 6.66 -15.69 9.01
N GLY A 314 5.97 -15.29 7.94
CA GLY A 314 4.59 -15.72 7.67
C GLY A 314 4.47 -17.24 7.50
N ILE A 315 5.41 -17.87 6.79
CA ILE A 315 5.50 -19.33 6.64
C ILE A 315 5.78 -19.99 8.00
N ALA A 316 6.67 -19.43 8.82
CA ALA A 316 6.92 -19.94 10.18
C ALA A 316 5.67 -19.83 11.07
N GLY A 317 4.92 -18.72 10.98
CA GLY A 317 3.64 -18.53 11.66
C GLY A 317 2.60 -19.57 11.22
N LEU A 318 2.51 -19.86 9.92
CA LEU A 318 1.65 -20.93 9.39
C LEU A 318 2.01 -22.29 10.01
N ILE A 319 3.30 -22.65 10.06
CA ILE A 319 3.78 -23.88 10.70
C ILE A 319 3.38 -23.91 12.18
N LEU A 320 3.54 -22.79 12.89
CA LEU A 320 3.18 -22.69 14.30
C LEU A 320 1.67 -22.87 14.53
N THR A 321 0.82 -22.30 13.67
CA THR A 321 -0.64 -22.48 13.77
C THR A 321 -1.06 -23.94 13.62
N ILE A 322 -0.35 -24.71 12.79
CA ILE A 322 -0.57 -26.16 12.66
C ILE A 322 -0.21 -26.85 13.99
N GLY A 323 0.90 -26.50 14.64
CA GLY A 323 1.28 -27.11 15.93
C GLY A 323 0.37 -26.74 17.11
N ILE A 324 -0.02 -25.46 17.23
CA ILE A 324 -0.75 -24.93 18.41
C ILE A 324 -2.25 -25.21 18.36
N ARG A 325 -2.89 -25.45 17.22
CA ARG A 325 -4.37 -25.51 17.15
C ARG A 325 -5.00 -26.79 17.73
N PHE A 326 -4.20 -27.73 18.20
CA PHE A 326 -4.67 -29.05 18.64
C PHE A 326 -4.89 -29.32 20.13
N PRO A 327 -4.39 -28.53 21.11
CA PRO A 327 -4.72 -28.75 22.52
C PRO A 327 -6.22 -28.56 22.83
N VAL A 328 -7.00 -27.92 21.96
CA VAL A 328 -8.40 -27.55 22.24
C VAL A 328 -9.39 -28.68 21.92
N ALA A 329 -9.01 -29.71 21.14
CA ALA A 329 -9.91 -30.80 20.80
C ALA A 329 -9.92 -31.96 21.83
N SER A 330 -9.12 -31.88 22.91
CA SER A 330 -8.87 -33.00 23.83
C SER A 330 -9.76 -33.06 25.08
N SER A 331 -10.75 -32.17 25.27
CA SER A 331 -11.66 -32.28 26.42
C SER A 331 -12.83 -33.23 26.15
N SER A 332 -12.57 -34.54 26.17
CA SER A 332 -13.62 -35.58 26.08
C SER A 332 -13.99 -36.25 27.41
N SER A 333 -13.68 -35.63 28.55
CA SER A 333 -14.24 -36.05 29.86
C SER A 333 -14.61 -34.91 30.81
N GLN A 334 -14.15 -33.68 30.56
CA GLN A 334 -14.44 -32.51 31.41
C GLN A 334 -15.43 -31.52 30.76
N THR A 335 -16.28 -32.04 29.86
CA THR A 335 -17.13 -31.25 28.96
C THR A 335 -18.59 -31.70 29.08
N ARG A 336 -19.08 -31.81 30.31
CA ARG A 336 -20.51 -31.90 30.62
C ARG A 336 -21.00 -30.85 31.63
N SER A 337 -20.10 -30.17 32.34
CA SER A 337 -20.48 -29.18 33.37
C SER A 337 -20.11 -27.72 33.04
N SER A 338 -19.19 -27.46 32.11
CA SER A 338 -18.71 -26.11 31.77
C SER A 338 -19.26 -25.54 30.46
N PHE A 339 -20.10 -26.29 29.73
CA PHE A 339 -20.90 -25.78 28.59
C PHE A 339 -22.15 -24.99 29.03
N ARG A 340 -22.01 -24.21 30.10
CA ARG A 340 -22.99 -23.18 30.51
C ARG A 340 -22.37 -21.81 30.75
N PHE A 341 -21.09 -21.61 30.45
CA PHE A 341 -20.39 -20.34 30.74
C PHE A 341 -19.66 -19.68 29.57
N GLN A 342 -19.85 -20.15 28.33
CA GLN A 342 -19.33 -19.45 27.14
C GLN A 342 -20.35 -19.31 26.01
N THR A 343 -21.63 -19.22 26.37
CA THR A 343 -22.71 -18.72 25.49
C THR A 343 -23.60 -17.67 26.15
N ASP A 344 -23.31 -17.28 27.41
CA ASP A 344 -24.09 -16.26 28.14
C ASP A 344 -23.47 -14.87 28.15
N SER A 345 -22.20 -14.70 27.72
CA SER A 345 -21.59 -13.37 27.60
C SER A 345 -21.97 -12.62 26.32
N PHE A 346 -22.42 -13.32 25.28
CA PHE A 346 -22.89 -12.72 24.02
C PHE A 346 -24.41 -12.47 23.97
N LEU A 347 -25.21 -13.11 24.83
CA LEU A 347 -26.66 -12.85 24.95
C LEU A 347 -27.02 -11.89 26.09
N ARG A 348 -26.10 -11.64 27.04
CA ARG A 348 -26.27 -10.56 28.04
C ARG A 348 -25.90 -9.17 27.51
N SER A 349 -25.05 -9.07 26.48
CA SER A 349 -24.74 -7.78 25.84
C SER A 349 -25.89 -7.26 24.95
N SER A 350 -26.68 -8.13 24.32
CA SER A 350 -27.86 -7.72 23.54
C SER A 350 -29.04 -7.26 24.41
N ALA A 351 -29.19 -7.82 25.62
CA ALA A 351 -30.19 -7.36 26.59
C ALA A 351 -29.80 -6.02 27.26
N ALA A 352 -28.50 -5.72 27.37
CA ALA A 352 -28.01 -4.41 27.84
C ALA A 352 -28.23 -3.32 26.77
N PHE A 353 -28.03 -3.63 25.50
CA PHE A 353 -28.21 -2.65 24.41
C PHE A 353 -29.67 -2.26 24.16
N THR A 354 -30.62 -3.14 24.48
CA THR A 354 -32.06 -2.83 24.37
C THR A 354 -32.58 -2.03 25.57
N ARG A 355 -31.89 -2.08 26.71
CA ARG A 355 -32.27 -1.30 27.91
C ARG A 355 -31.73 0.14 27.89
N ILE A 356 -30.61 0.39 27.20
CA ILE A 356 -30.06 1.76 27.01
C ILE A 356 -30.86 2.55 25.97
N ARG A 357 -31.40 1.91 24.93
CA ARG A 357 -32.25 2.59 23.93
C ARG A 357 -33.64 2.99 24.45
N LYS A 358 -34.10 2.41 25.57
CA LYS A 358 -35.40 2.71 26.17
C LYS A 358 -35.35 3.72 27.33
N SER A 359 -34.15 4.12 27.78
CA SER A 359 -33.99 5.20 28.75
C SER A 359 -33.58 6.55 28.13
N SER A 360 -33.28 6.61 26.84
CA SER A 360 -32.92 7.87 26.15
C SER A 360 -34.09 8.54 25.40
N SER A 361 -35.32 8.03 25.53
CA SER A 361 -36.52 8.60 24.89
C SER A 361 -37.55 9.13 25.88
N ALA A 362 -37.17 9.33 27.15
CA ALA A 362 -38.05 9.87 28.18
C ALA A 362 -37.32 10.93 29.02
N THR A 363 -36.88 12.00 28.37
CA THR A 363 -36.57 13.26 29.07
C THR A 363 -37.16 14.39 28.24
N GLY A 364 -38.49 14.47 28.26
CA GLY A 364 -39.21 15.65 27.82
C GLY A 364 -38.79 16.83 28.70
N TRP A 365 -38.35 17.91 28.06
CA TRP A 365 -38.10 19.18 28.72
C TRP A 365 -39.44 19.71 29.26
N SER A 366 -39.56 19.81 30.57
CA SER A 366 -40.59 20.62 31.22
C SER A 366 -39.93 21.89 31.75
N ARG A 367 -40.46 23.03 31.32
CA ARG A 367 -40.03 24.38 31.68
C ARG A 367 -40.95 24.82 32.81
N ASP A 368 -40.43 24.93 34.03
CA ASP A 368 -41.10 25.68 35.09
C ASP A 368 -40.24 26.85 35.54
N SER A 369 -40.88 28.00 35.58
CA SER A 369 -40.31 29.26 36.03
C SER A 369 -40.03 29.20 37.53
N ASN A 370 -38.85 29.71 37.90
CA ASN A 370 -38.40 30.09 39.24
C ASN A 370 -37.41 29.12 39.90
N SER A 371 -36.17 29.64 40.07
CA SER A 371 -35.02 29.17 40.87
C SER A 371 -34.19 27.94 40.43
N GLY A 372 -32.95 28.23 39.99
CA GLY A 372 -31.69 27.53 40.34
C GLY A 372 -31.43 26.11 39.83
N PHE A 373 -30.42 25.96 38.95
CA PHE A 373 -29.83 24.66 38.60
C PHE A 373 -29.14 24.01 39.81
N VAL A 374 -29.53 22.80 40.19
CA VAL A 374 -28.73 21.89 41.03
C VAL A 374 -28.60 20.55 40.31
N ALA A 375 -27.37 20.11 40.06
CA ALA A 375 -27.08 18.77 39.60
C ALA A 375 -27.18 17.80 40.78
N VAL A 376 -28.04 16.78 40.66
CA VAL A 376 -28.04 15.63 41.57
C VAL A 376 -27.23 14.52 40.92
N SER A 377 -26.25 14.01 41.69
CA SER A 377 -25.34 12.89 41.41
C SER A 377 -26.02 11.59 41.03
#